data_AF-A0A6N8H7P1-F1
#
_entry.id   AF-A0A6N8H7P1-F1
#
_cell.length_a   1.000
_cell.length_b   1.000
_cell.length_c   1.000
_cell.angle_alpha   90.00
_cell.angle_beta   90.00
_cell.angle_gamma   90.00
#
_symmetry.space_group_name_H-M   'P 1'
#
loop_
_entity.id
_entity.type
_entity.pdbx_description
1 polymer ?
#
loop_
_entity_poly.entity_id
_entity_poly.type
_entity_poly.pdbx_seq_one_letter_code
_entity_poly.pdbx_strand_id
1 'polypeptide(L)'
;MLTFEKVLEIFADYLAADETIEVYISRHGCVRVEFDQDFHYCTGEVCHTPRELFDLLSDDYRTYLEIELTKGRRELTEDDVKEVDTLCKRYLDRWKEELG
;
A
#
# COMPACT_ATOMS: atom_id res chain seq x y z
N MET A 1 -8.81 -14.02 -12.93
CA MET A 1 -7.91 -14.56 -11.89
C MET A 1 -6.87 -13.52 -11.59
N LEU A 2 -6.82 -13.12 -10.33
CA LEU A 2 -5.95 -12.06 -9.86
C LEU A 2 -4.51 -12.56 -9.74
N THR A 3 -3.54 -11.74 -10.13
CA THR A 3 -2.11 -12.02 -10.07
C THR A 3 -1.39 -10.92 -9.31
N PHE A 4 -0.14 -11.15 -8.90
CA PHE A 4 0.66 -10.12 -8.21
C PHE A 4 0.82 -8.86 -9.07
N GLU A 5 1.05 -9.02 -10.38
CA GLU A 5 1.22 -7.91 -11.33
C GLU A 5 0.00 -6.98 -11.35
N LYS A 6 -1.22 -7.54 -11.34
CA LYS A 6 -2.45 -6.75 -11.28
C LYS A 6 -2.58 -5.97 -9.97
N VAL A 7 -2.14 -6.55 -8.85
CA VAL A 7 -2.13 -5.81 -7.58
C VAL A 7 -1.17 -4.62 -7.66
N LEU A 8 0.03 -4.83 -8.24
CA LEU A 8 0.99 -3.75 -8.45
C LEU A 8 0.44 -2.67 -9.39
N GLU A 9 -0.29 -3.05 -10.45
CA GLU A 9 -0.98 -2.10 -11.35
C GLU A 9 -2.06 -1.30 -10.62
N ILE A 10 -2.84 -1.94 -9.75
CA ILE A 10 -3.85 -1.27 -8.91
C ILE A 10 -3.17 -0.23 -8.02
N PHE A 11 -2.00 -0.53 -7.44
CA PHE A 11 -1.24 0.35 -6.54
C PHE A 11 -0.14 1.20 -7.21
N ALA A 12 -0.06 1.21 -8.54
CA ALA A 12 1.08 1.80 -9.25
C ALA A 12 1.29 3.29 -8.94
N ASP A 13 0.20 4.04 -8.74
CA ASP A 13 0.29 5.46 -8.41
C ASP A 13 0.75 5.72 -6.97
N TYR A 14 0.38 4.84 -6.03
CA TYR A 14 0.89 4.88 -4.66
C TYR A 14 2.39 4.51 -4.61
N LEU A 15 2.75 3.37 -5.19
CA LEU A 15 4.13 2.87 -5.20
C LEU A 15 5.10 3.81 -5.92
N ALA A 16 4.61 4.63 -6.86
CA ALA A 16 5.42 5.66 -7.49
C ALA A 16 5.57 6.94 -6.63
N ALA A 17 4.68 7.17 -5.66
CA ALA A 17 4.69 8.34 -4.80
C ALA A 17 5.45 8.10 -3.49
N ASP A 18 5.38 6.90 -2.94
CA ASP A 18 6.04 6.52 -1.70
C ASP A 18 7.39 5.85 -1.98
N GLU A 19 8.46 6.65 -1.91
CA GLU A 19 9.83 6.19 -2.16
C GLU A 19 10.39 5.28 -1.05
N THR A 20 9.66 5.11 0.07
CA THR A 20 10.09 4.25 1.19
C THR A 20 9.69 2.80 1.00
N ILE A 21 8.77 2.51 0.07
CA ILE A 21 8.25 1.17 -0.19
C ILE A 21 8.76 0.65 -1.53
N GLU A 22 9.31 -0.56 -1.52
CA GLU A 22 9.63 -1.31 -2.73
C GLU A 22 8.95 -2.68 -2.71
N VAL A 23 8.54 -3.17 -3.89
CA VAL A 23 7.87 -4.46 -4.01
C VAL A 23 8.54 -5.32 -5.08
N TYR A 24 8.90 -6.55 -4.69
CA TYR A 24 9.67 -7.49 -5.51
C TYR A 24 8.93 -8.81 -5.71
N ILE A 25 8.78 -9.25 -6.95
CA ILE A 25 8.28 -10.61 -7.23
C ILE A 25 9.44 -11.60 -7.09
N SER A 26 9.29 -12.56 -6.17
CA SER A 26 10.28 -13.61 -5.91
C SER A 26 9.72 -15.01 -6.20
N ARG A 27 10.59 -16.03 -6.16
CA ARG A 27 10.16 -17.43 -6.27
C ARG A 27 9.29 -17.93 -5.11
N HIS A 28 9.23 -17.18 -4.00
CA HIS A 28 8.54 -17.57 -2.77
C HIS A 28 7.25 -16.77 -2.52
N GLY A 29 6.91 -15.86 -3.43
CA GLY A 29 5.83 -14.87 -3.24
C GLY A 29 6.32 -13.47 -3.58
N CYS A 30 5.46 -12.49 -3.37
CA CYS A 30 5.81 -11.08 -3.49
C CYS A 30 6.40 -10.58 -2.17
N VAL A 31 7.43 -9.76 -2.22
CA VAL A 31 8.11 -9.22 -1.05
C VAL A 31 7.93 -7.71 -1.04
N ARG A 32 7.24 -7.17 -0.04
CA ARG A 32 7.16 -5.73 0.24
C ARG A 32 8.28 -5.39 1.21
N VAL A 33 9.08 -4.40 0.89
CA VAL A 33 10.18 -3.88 1.72
C VAL A 33 9.88 -2.43 2.03
N GLU A 34 9.96 -2.05 3.30
CA GLU A 34 9.85 -0.67 3.76
C GLU A 34 11.18 -0.25 4.35
N PHE A 35 11.67 0.89 3.89
CA PHE A 35 12.91 1.49 4.36
C PHE A 35 12.61 2.60 5.37
N ASP A 36 13.48 2.73 6.37
CA ASP A 36 13.49 3.94 7.18
C ASP A 36 14.00 5.15 6.37
N GLN A 37 13.78 6.36 6.89
CA GLN A 37 14.06 7.62 6.16
C GLN A 37 15.52 7.76 5.71
N ASP A 38 16.47 7.09 6.39
CA ASP A 38 17.89 7.13 6.06
C ASP A 38 18.38 5.84 5.36
N PHE A 39 17.48 4.93 5.01
CA PHE A 39 17.73 3.64 4.34
C PHE A 39 18.75 2.73 5.05
N HIS A 40 18.94 2.91 6.36
CA HIS A 40 19.84 2.08 7.17
C HIS A 40 19.17 0.81 7.67
N TYR A 41 17.85 0.85 7.83
CA TYR A 41 17.05 -0.29 8.27
C TYR A 41 15.89 -0.51 7.32
N CYS A 42 15.51 -1.78 7.17
CA CYS A 42 14.32 -2.14 6.42
C CYS A 42 13.54 -3.25 7.12
N THR A 43 12.23 -3.23 6.97
CA THR A 43 11.34 -4.35 7.30
C THR A 43 10.83 -4.96 6.00
N GLY A 44 10.72 -6.29 5.98
CA GLY A 44 10.28 -7.01 4.79
C GLY A 44 9.19 -8.01 5.15
N GLU A 45 8.15 -8.06 4.33
CA GLU A 45 7.05 -9.01 4.46
C GLU A 45 6.86 -9.80 3.17
N VAL A 46 6.65 -11.12 3.30
CA VAL A 46 6.43 -12.02 2.15
C VAL A 46 4.95 -12.34 2.05
N CYS A 47 4.32 -11.90 0.95
CA CYS A 47 2.97 -12.25 0.58
C CYS A 47 2.99 -13.48 -0.34
N HIS A 48 2.38 -14.57 0.09
CA HIS A 48 2.26 -15.82 -0.65
C HIS A 48 1.09 -15.81 -1.64
N THR A 49 0.12 -14.90 -1.47
CA THR A 49 -1.00 -14.72 -2.39
C THR A 49 -1.17 -13.28 -2.85
N PRO A 50 -1.74 -13.03 -4.04
CA PRO A 50 -2.09 -11.67 -4.47
C PRO A 50 -3.05 -10.96 -3.50
N ARG A 51 -3.89 -11.73 -2.78
CA ARG A 51 -4.79 -11.17 -1.77
C ARG A 51 -4.02 -10.60 -0.58
N GLU A 52 -3.05 -11.35 -0.06
CA GLU A 52 -2.19 -10.87 1.03
C GLU A 52 -1.44 -9.60 0.62
N LEU A 53 -0.91 -9.54 -0.60
CA LEU A 53 -0.24 -8.33 -1.09
C LEU A 53 -1.19 -7.13 -1.16
N PHE A 54 -2.43 -7.34 -1.63
CA PHE A 54 -3.41 -6.26 -1.70
C PHE A 54 -3.80 -5.73 -0.33
N ASP A 55 -4.04 -6.63 0.62
CA ASP A 55 -4.41 -6.23 1.99
C ASP A 55 -3.23 -5.46 2.62
N LEU A 56 -1.99 -5.94 2.47
CA LEU A 56 -0.79 -5.25 2.97
C LEU A 56 -0.60 -3.86 2.34
N LEU A 57 -0.65 -3.74 1.01
CA LEU A 57 -0.49 -2.43 0.34
C LEU A 57 -1.66 -1.47 0.63
N SER A 58 -2.84 -1.99 0.97
CA SER A 58 -3.97 -1.16 1.42
C SER A 58 -3.69 -0.51 2.77
N ASP A 59 -3.12 -1.27 3.70
CA ASP A 59 -2.73 -0.78 5.03
C ASP A 59 -1.55 0.20 4.94
N ASP A 60 -0.59 -0.08 4.07
CA ASP A 60 0.54 0.81 3.78
C ASP A 60 0.06 2.15 3.23
N TYR A 61 -0.79 2.11 2.20
CA TYR A 61 -1.35 3.31 1.60
C TYR A 61 -2.18 4.14 2.59
N ARG A 62 -2.94 3.47 3.47
CA ARG A 62 -3.69 4.15 4.53
C ARG A 62 -2.74 4.93 5.44
N THR A 63 -1.69 4.26 5.91
CA THR A 63 -0.67 4.84 6.79
C THR A 63 0.04 6.02 6.11
N TYR A 64 0.39 5.86 4.83
CA TYR A 64 0.97 6.92 4.00
C TYR A 64 0.09 8.17 3.96
N LEU A 65 -1.22 8.01 3.70
CA LEU A 65 -2.16 9.14 3.67
C LEU A 65 -2.32 9.83 5.04
N GLU A 66 -2.41 9.04 6.11
CA GLU A 66 -2.50 9.55 7.48
C GLU A 66 -1.27 10.40 7.82
N ILE A 67 -0.07 9.92 7.48
CA ILE A 67 1.18 10.67 7.64
C ILE A 67 1.18 11.91 6.75
N GLU A 68 0.73 11.83 5.50
CA GLU A 68 0.73 12.97 4.59
C GLU A 68 -0.23 14.10 5.01
N LEU A 69 -1.39 13.75 5.58
CA LEU A 69 -2.37 14.73 6.08
C LEU A 69 -1.95 15.38 7.40
N THR A 70 -1.32 14.60 8.28
CA THR A 70 -0.90 15.07 9.61
C THR A 70 0.53 15.61 9.64
N LYS A 71 1.32 15.31 8.61
CA LYS A 71 2.79 15.41 8.57
C LYS A 71 3.47 14.73 9.75
N GLY A 72 2.81 13.74 10.38
CA GLY A 72 3.23 13.10 11.61
C GLY A 72 3.32 14.04 12.82
N ARG A 73 2.68 15.22 12.76
CA ARG A 73 2.81 16.30 13.78
C ARG A 73 1.58 16.49 14.65
N ARG A 74 0.49 15.79 14.35
CA ARG A 74 -0.79 15.85 15.06
C ARG A 74 -1.54 14.54 14.91
N GLU A 75 -2.50 14.32 15.80
CA GLU A 75 -3.47 13.24 15.66
C GLU A 75 -4.39 13.46 14.46
N LEU A 76 -4.99 12.36 14.00
CA LEU A 76 -6.04 12.38 12.99
C LEU A 76 -7.30 13.03 13.54
N THR A 77 -7.92 13.88 12.73
CA THR A 77 -9.27 14.40 12.95
C THR A 77 -10.30 13.50 12.27
N GLU A 78 -11.58 13.67 12.62
CA GLU A 78 -12.65 12.94 11.93
C GLU A 78 -12.69 13.21 10.43
N ASP A 79 -12.26 14.40 9.98
CA ASP A 79 -12.27 14.76 8.57
C ASP A 79 -11.09 14.11 7.83
N ASP A 80 -9.92 14.00 8.46
CA ASP A 80 -8.80 13.23 7.89
C ASP A 80 -9.20 11.76 7.71
N VAL A 81 -9.86 11.15 8.70
CA VAL A 81 -10.30 9.75 8.62
C VAL A 81 -11.28 9.55 7.46
N LYS A 82 -12.24 10.47 7.27
CA LYS A 82 -13.19 10.40 6.14
C LYS A 82 -12.48 10.54 4.80
N GLU A 83 -11.48 11.41 4.71
CA GLU A 83 -10.69 11.61 3.51
C GLU A 83 -9.87 10.36 3.17
N VAL A 84 -9.15 9.81 4.15
CA VAL A 84 -8.40 8.55 4.03
C VAL A 84 -9.32 7.41 3.57
N ASP A 85 -10.46 7.22 4.23
CA ASP A 85 -11.44 6.18 3.86
C ASP A 85 -11.95 6.35 2.42
N THR A 86 -12.11 7.59 1.95
CA THR A 86 -12.57 7.89 0.60
C THR A 86 -11.49 7.55 -0.43
N LEU A 87 -10.24 7.89 -0.15
CA LEU A 87 -9.10 7.60 -1.02
C LEU A 87 -8.79 6.10 -1.07
N CYS A 88 -8.85 5.39 0.06
CA CYS A 88 -8.62 3.93 0.10
C CYS A 88 -9.70 3.15 -0.67
N LYS A 89 -10.97 3.61 -0.64
CA LYS A 89 -12.06 2.97 -1.41
C LYS A 89 -11.78 2.85 -2.90
N ARG A 90 -11.03 3.80 -3.50
CA ARG A 90 -10.63 3.76 -4.91
C ARG A 90 -9.87 2.47 -5.27
N TYR A 91 -8.99 1.98 -4.40
CA TYR A 91 -8.23 0.75 -4.66
C TYR A 91 -9.10 -0.49 -4.48
N LEU A 92 -10.02 -0.49 -3.50
CA LEU A 92 -11.02 -1.55 -3.33
C LEU A 92 -11.98 -1.66 -4.52
N ASP A 93 -12.33 -0.56 -5.15
CA ASP A 93 -13.22 -0.59 -6.31
C ASP A 93 -12.48 -1.07 -7.57
N ARG A 94 -11.26 -0.59 -7.82
CA ARG A 94 -10.36 -1.16 -8.87
C ARG A 94 -10.17 -2.66 -8.71
N TRP A 95 -9.98 -3.13 -7.47
CA TRP A 95 -9.87 -4.55 -7.17
C TRP A 95 -11.11 -5.37 -7.54
N LYS A 96 -12.31 -4.85 -7.26
CA LYS A 96 -13.57 -5.55 -7.60
C LYS A 96 -13.77 -5.64 -9.11
N GLU A 97 -13.38 -4.61 -9.86
CA GLU A 97 -13.44 -4.60 -11.32
C GLU A 97 -12.58 -5.72 -11.93
N GLU A 98 -11.39 -5.98 -11.37
CA GLU A 98 -10.49 -7.05 -11.81
C GLU A 98 -10.93 -8.47 -11.42
N LEU A 99 -11.90 -8.59 -10.52
CA LEU A 99 -12.46 -9.87 -10.08
C LEU A 99 -13.73 -10.28 -10.85
N GLY A 100 -14.37 -9.35 -11.58
CA GLY A 100 -15.54 -9.60 -12.44
C GLY A 100 -15.17 -10.25 -13.76
#